data_AF-N1ZYY1-F1
#
_entry.id   AF-N1ZYY1-F1
#
_cell.length_a   1.000
_cell.length_b   1.000
_cell.length_c   1.000
_cell.angle_alpha   90.00
_cell.angle_beta   90.00
_cell.angle_gamma   90.00
#
_symmetry.space_group_name_H-M   'P 1'
#
loop_
_entity.id
_entity.type
_entity.pdbx_description
1 polymer ?
#
loop_
_entity_poly.entity_id
_entity_poly.type
_entity_poly.pdbx_seq_one_letter_code
_entity_poly.pdbx_strand_id
1 'polypeptide(L)'
;MTLLCMEELERFKSDLQEHNFLDIQYLDTWEYEDEYSHNEIELSRGQFIKEANEILKQNNYPFVMKEVCENAMICDKDTGEVIRV
;
A
#
# COMPACT_ATOMS: atom_id res chain seq x y z
N MET A 1 -0.34 -8.68 -12.41
CA MET A 1 0.21 -8.28 -11.11
C MET A 1 1.72 -8.46 -11.19
N THR A 2 2.51 -7.44 -10.88
CA THR A 2 3.99 -7.54 -10.84
C THR A 2 4.44 -8.37 -9.64
N LEU A 3 5.68 -8.89 -9.67
CA LEU A 3 6.25 -9.64 -8.54
C LEU A 3 6.27 -8.78 -7.26
N LEU A 4 6.85 -7.58 -7.36
CA LEU A 4 6.91 -6.59 -6.28
C LEU A 4 5.53 -6.28 -5.68
N CYS A 5 4.48 -6.16 -6.50
CA CYS A 5 3.12 -5.97 -6.02
C CYS A 5 2.60 -7.18 -5.23
N MET A 6 2.87 -8.42 -5.68
CA MET A 6 2.43 -9.61 -4.96
C MET A 6 3.11 -9.73 -3.60
N GLU A 7 4.43 -9.53 -3.55
CA GLU A 7 5.23 -9.60 -2.31
C GLU A 7 4.73 -8.56 -1.30
N GLU A 8 4.51 -7.32 -1.76
CA GLU A 8 4.02 -6.27 -0.88
C GLU A 8 2.57 -6.50 -0.44
N LEU A 9 1.72 -7.08 -1.28
CA LEU A 9 0.37 -7.49 -0.87
C LEU A 9 0.39 -8.58 0.21
N GLU A 10 1.35 -9.49 0.19
CA GLU A 10 1.52 -10.49 1.26
C GLU A 10 1.95 -9.83 2.57
N ARG A 11 2.92 -8.89 2.51
CA ARG A 11 3.31 -8.06 3.65
C ARG A 11 2.12 -7.29 4.23
N PHE A 12 1.38 -6.56 3.39
CA PHE A 12 0.19 -5.82 3.80
C PHE A 12 -0.88 -6.69 4.47
N LYS A 13 -1.13 -7.90 3.95
CA LYS A 13 -2.07 -8.84 4.59
C LYS A 13 -1.59 -9.29 5.97
N SER A 14 -0.28 -9.52 6.13
CA SER A 14 0.31 -9.82 7.43
C SER A 14 0.12 -8.65 8.40
N ASP A 15 0.40 -7.42 7.96
CA ASP A 15 0.24 -6.21 8.78
C ASP A 15 -1.22 -5.98 9.18
N LEU A 16 -2.19 -6.26 8.29
CA LEU A 16 -3.62 -6.23 8.62
C LEU A 16 -3.98 -7.24 9.71
N GLN A 17 -3.44 -8.46 9.66
CA GLN A 17 -3.68 -9.50 10.67
C GLN A 17 -3.09 -9.10 12.03
N GLU A 18 -1.89 -8.53 12.03
CA GLU A 18 -1.18 -8.09 13.23
C GLU A 18 -1.64 -6.72 13.75
N HIS A 19 -2.52 -6.03 13.01
CA HIS A 19 -2.98 -4.66 13.28
C HIS A 19 -1.85 -3.60 13.26
N ASN A 20 -0.79 -3.86 12.49
CA ASN A 20 0.42 -3.04 12.39
C ASN A 20 0.50 -2.23 11.08
N PHE A 21 -0.61 -1.95 10.42
CA PHE A 21 -0.64 -1.34 9.07
C PHE A 21 -0.72 0.20 9.06
N LEU A 22 -0.74 0.85 10.23
CA LEU A 22 -0.80 2.31 10.34
C LEU A 22 0.61 2.91 10.23
N ASP A 23 0.72 4.07 9.58
CA ASP A 23 2.00 4.76 9.31
C ASP A 23 3.04 3.98 8.48
N ILE A 24 2.67 2.83 7.89
CA ILE A 24 3.54 2.10 6.97
C ILE A 24 3.53 2.76 5.59
N GLN A 25 4.73 2.92 5.02
CA GLN A 25 4.97 3.31 3.64
C GLN A 25 5.24 2.04 2.83
N TYR A 26 4.27 1.63 2.01
CA TYR A 26 4.40 0.49 1.11
C TYR A 26 4.93 0.98 -0.24
N LEU A 27 5.77 0.20 -0.90
CA LEU A 27 6.32 0.54 -2.22
C LEU A 27 6.95 1.94 -2.26
N ASP A 28 7.76 2.23 -1.25
CA ASP A 28 8.61 3.43 -1.24
C ASP A 28 9.62 3.35 -2.37
N THR A 29 9.55 4.33 -3.25
CA THR A 29 10.43 4.37 -4.41
C THR A 29 11.90 4.36 -4.00
N TRP A 30 12.23 5.00 -2.87
CA TRP A 30 13.60 5.10 -2.36
C TRP A 30 14.10 3.77 -1.77
N GLU A 31 13.19 2.92 -1.28
CA GLU A 31 13.55 1.59 -0.78
C GLU A 31 13.77 0.58 -1.91
N TYR A 32 13.10 0.77 -3.06
CA TYR A 32 13.10 -0.20 -4.17
C TYR A 32 13.91 0.23 -5.39
N GLU A 33 14.38 1.49 -5.49
CA GLU A 33 15.09 2.00 -6.68
C GLU A 33 16.44 1.32 -6.96
N ASP A 34 17.04 0.66 -5.97
CA ASP A 34 18.24 -0.15 -6.13
C ASP A 34 17.98 -1.48 -6.87
N GLU A 35 16.75 -2.01 -6.74
CA GLU A 35 16.37 -3.34 -7.27
C GLU A 35 15.44 -3.27 -8.49
N TYR A 36 14.65 -2.20 -8.61
CA TYR A 36 13.60 -2.04 -9.62
C TYR A 36 13.69 -0.69 -10.32
N SER A 37 13.30 -0.64 -11.59
CA SER A 37 13.18 0.65 -12.28
C SER A 37 11.99 1.45 -11.73
N HIS A 38 12.06 2.79 -11.79
CA HIS A 38 10.98 3.67 -11.34
C HIS A 38 9.63 3.33 -12.01
N ASN A 39 9.66 2.95 -13.30
CA ASN A 39 8.45 2.54 -14.02
C ASN A 39 7.86 1.25 -13.47
N GLU A 40 8.68 0.29 -13.04
CA GLU A 40 8.23 -0.95 -12.42
C GLU A 40 7.65 -0.71 -11.03
N ILE A 41 8.25 0.20 -10.25
CA ILE A 41 7.75 0.62 -8.94
C ILE A 41 6.39 1.30 -9.10
N GLU A 42 6.26 2.28 -9.99
CA GLU A 42 5.00 3.00 -10.26
C GLU A 42 3.89 2.03 -10.71
N LEU A 43 4.20 1.14 -11.64
CA LEU A 43 3.26 0.12 -12.11
C LEU A 43 2.82 -0.81 -10.96
N SER A 44 3.77 -1.23 -10.13
CA SER A 44 3.51 -2.09 -8.97
C SER A 44 2.64 -1.37 -7.94
N ARG A 45 2.91 -0.10 -7.67
CA ARG A 45 2.16 0.73 -6.71
C ARG A 45 0.73 0.94 -7.14
N GLY A 46 0.48 1.26 -8.41
CA GLY A 46 -0.88 1.37 -8.94
C GLY A 46 -1.67 0.05 -8.81
N GLN A 47 -1.03 -1.09 -9.07
CA GLN A 47 -1.66 -2.40 -8.90
C GLN A 47 -1.91 -2.74 -7.43
N PHE A 48 -0.94 -2.48 -6.56
CA PHE A 48 -1.03 -2.71 -5.11
C PHE A 48 -2.16 -1.91 -4.49
N ILE A 49 -2.24 -0.60 -4.78
CA ILE A 49 -3.29 0.28 -4.26
C ILE A 49 -4.68 -0.24 -4.63
N LYS A 50 -4.86 -0.71 -5.87
CA LYS A 50 -6.14 -1.25 -6.34
C LYS A 50 -6.53 -2.50 -5.54
N GLU A 51 -5.63 -3.47 -5.42
CA GLU A 51 -5.91 -4.74 -4.74
C GLU A 51 -6.04 -4.57 -3.21
N ALA A 52 -5.20 -3.72 -2.60
CA ALA A 52 -5.29 -3.37 -1.19
C ALA A 52 -6.65 -2.76 -0.85
N ASN A 53 -7.18 -1.87 -1.69
CA ASN A 53 -8.51 -1.30 -1.50
C ASN A 53 -9.63 -2.34 -1.63
N GLU A 54 -9.51 -3.32 -2.53
CA GLU A 54 -10.48 -4.42 -2.60
C GLU A 54 -10.46 -5.27 -1.31
N ILE A 55 -9.27 -5.56 -0.76
CA ILE A 55 -9.12 -6.26 0.53
C ILE A 55 -9.77 -5.45 1.66
N LEU A 56 -9.45 -4.16 1.77
CA LEU A 56 -9.99 -3.28 2.81
C LEU A 56 -11.53 -3.22 2.74
N LYS A 57 -12.07 -3.10 1.52
CA LYS A 57 -13.51 -3.09 1.25
C LYS A 57 -14.19 -4.41 1.61
N GLN A 58 -13.60 -5.55 1.22
CA GLN A 58 -14.15 -6.89 1.54
C GLN A 58 -14.24 -7.14 3.04
N ASN A 59 -13.32 -6.56 3.82
CA ASN A 59 -13.27 -6.68 5.27
C ASN A 59 -13.99 -5.54 6.01
N ASN A 60 -14.66 -4.62 5.29
CA ASN A 60 -15.36 -3.45 5.84
C ASN A 60 -14.47 -2.53 6.72
N TYR A 61 -13.19 -2.39 6.39
CA TYR A 61 -12.34 -1.42 7.07
C TYR A 61 -12.77 0.03 6.72
N PRO A 62 -12.67 0.97 7.68
CA PRO A 62 -12.93 2.39 7.44
C PRO A 62 -11.74 3.11 6.77
N PHE A 63 -10.92 2.38 6.02
CA PHE A 63 -9.66 2.86 5.47
C PHE A 63 -9.61 2.67 3.96
N VAL A 64 -8.75 3.45 3.30
CA VAL A 64 -8.40 3.31 1.88
C VAL A 64 -6.88 3.42 1.72
N MET A 65 -6.33 2.67 0.78
CA MET A 65 -4.93 2.82 0.37
C MET A 65 -4.84 3.91 -0.69
N LYS A 66 -3.90 4.85 -0.55
CA LYS A 66 -3.64 5.92 -1.53
C LYS A 66 -2.16 6.13 -1.76
N GLU A 67 -1.84 6.67 -2.93
CA GLU A 67 -0.50 7.17 -3.19
C GLU A 67 -0.26 8.51 -2.45
N VAL A 68 0.85 8.58 -1.72
CA VAL A 68 1.30 9.76 -0.97
C VAL A 68 2.81 9.89 -1.15
N CYS A 69 3.26 10.93 -1.85
CA CYS A 69 4.69 11.22 -2.07
C CYS A 69 5.49 9.98 -2.52
N GLU A 70 5.07 9.33 -3.61
CA GLU A 70 5.74 8.15 -4.17
C GLU A 70 5.79 6.92 -3.23
N ASN A 71 4.82 6.83 -2.32
CA ASN A 71 4.53 5.70 -1.45
C ASN A 71 3.06 5.32 -1.54
N ALA A 72 2.68 4.11 -1.14
CA ALA A 72 1.31 3.74 -0.83
C ALA A 72 1.10 3.73 0.69
N MET A 73 0.11 4.49 1.18
CA MET A 73 -0.19 4.62 2.60
C MET A 73 -1.68 4.47 2.90
N ILE A 74 -1.97 3.96 4.10
CA ILE A 74 -3.32 3.89 4.65
C ILE A 74 -3.81 5.29 5.01
N CYS A 75 -5.00 5.62 4.50
CA CYS A 75 -5.70 6.86 4.74
C CYS A 75 -7.09 6.57 5.31
N ASP A 76 -7.61 7.52 6.08
CA ASP A 76 -9.02 7.51 6.48
C ASP A 76 -9.90 7.61 5.23
N LYS A 77 -10.97 6.80 5.19
CA LYS A 77 -11.86 6.73 4.03
C LYS A 77 -12.69 8.00 3.85
N ASP A 78 -13.05 8.68 4.94
CA ASP A 78 -13.97 9.81 4.93
C ASP A 78 -13.21 11.14 4.75
N THR A 79 -12.10 11.34 5.47
CA THR A 79 -11.28 12.55 5.37
C THR A 79 -10.24 12.47 4.26
N GLY A 80 -9.79 11.25 3.94
CA GLY A 80 -8.69 11.03 3.00
C GLY A 80 -7.32 11.36 3.56
N GLU A 81 -7.21 11.67 4.86
CA GLU A 81 -5.95 11.98 5.53
C GLU A 81 -5.16 10.69 5.84
N VAL A 82 -3.84 10.78 5.79
CA VAL A 82 -2.95 9.68 6.21
C VAL A 82 -3.11 9.47 7.71
N ILE A 83 -3.34 8.21 8.10
CA ILE A 83 -3.43 7.86 9.52
C ILE A 83 -2.05 7.53 10.02
N ARG A 84 -1.59 8.30 11.02
CA ARG A 84 -0.31 8.11 11.71
C ARG A 84 -0.58 7.79 13.17
N VAL A 85 0.22 6.87 13.73
CA VAL A 85 0.18 6.47 15.15
C VAL A 85 1.23 7.20 15.96
#